data_AF-A0A8T3UU87-F1
#
_entry.id   AF-A0A8T3UU87-F1
#
_cell.length_a   1.000
_cell.length_b   1.000
_cell.length_c   1.000
_cell.angle_alpha   90.00
_cell.angle_beta   90.00
_cell.angle_gamma   90.00
#
_symmetry.space_group_name_H-M   'P 1'
#
loop_
_entity.id
_entity.type
_entity.pdbx_description
1 polymer ?
#
loop_
_entity_poly.entity_id
_entity_poly.type
_entity_poly.pdbx_seq_one_letter_code
_entity_poly.pdbx_strand_id
1 'polypeptide(L)'
;MIIEYIYPFLDGIVDIFSQGGIITYIILFVGIYGLVISIRKIAYLRKISKVDTTEIFGVVTASMERGGAVEALKQINGFKNPISKIISETLKIGYKNKTEVEESMEQIFIVEVAKMTKGLSTIKTITELAPFLGLIGTVIGIWMTFKSLGVNPDSAAMAEGIYVALTTTIMGLLVAIILLPIYTYIQDLISAEMDKIELATKMTNWGFAVVKVRVDSNVECALEALQKAEGVVNTRLISDPYANIKVSFKPSMLDKSISNIILEKCNVNAEITESKLKQ
;
A
#
# COMPACT_ATOMS: atom_id res chain seq x y z
N MET A 1 -19.58 6.37 35.05
CA MET A 1 -20.36 5.77 33.94
C MET A 1 -19.60 4.69 33.17
N ILE A 2 -18.43 4.91 32.53
CA ILE A 2 -17.68 3.79 31.89
C ILE A 2 -17.04 2.84 32.91
N ILE A 3 -16.52 3.37 34.02
CA ILE A 3 -15.82 2.59 35.07
C ILE A 3 -16.77 1.61 35.80
N GLU A 4 -18.05 1.96 35.96
CA GLU A 4 -19.06 1.09 36.61
C GLU A 4 -19.49 -0.11 35.76
N TYR A 5 -19.30 -0.06 34.43
CA TYR A 5 -19.49 -1.23 33.56
C TYR A 5 -18.23 -2.09 33.46
N ILE A 6 -17.05 -1.49 33.68
CA ILE A 6 -15.75 -2.18 33.59
C ILE A 6 -15.52 -3.09 34.80
N TYR A 7 -15.91 -2.69 36.02
CA TYR A 7 -15.70 -3.52 37.22
C TYR A 7 -16.46 -4.86 37.19
N PRO A 8 -17.78 -4.91 36.91
CA PRO A 8 -18.52 -6.17 36.80
C PRO A 8 -18.04 -7.04 35.63
N PHE A 9 -17.58 -6.40 34.54
CA PHE A 9 -16.99 -7.08 33.40
C PHE A 9 -15.65 -7.73 33.75
N LEU A 10 -14.80 -7.04 34.52
CA LEU A 10 -13.52 -7.58 35.00
C LEU A 10 -13.72 -8.70 36.02
N ASP A 11 -14.66 -8.56 36.96
CA ASP A 11 -15.00 -9.63 37.92
C ASP A 11 -15.57 -10.85 37.19
N GLY A 12 -16.48 -10.65 36.23
CA GLY A 12 -16.99 -11.73 35.37
C GLY A 12 -15.88 -12.41 34.56
N ILE A 13 -14.88 -11.65 34.10
CA ILE A 13 -13.70 -12.21 33.44
C ILE A 13 -12.86 -13.05 34.41
N VAL A 14 -12.65 -12.60 35.65
CA VAL A 14 -11.88 -13.32 36.68
C VAL A 14 -12.56 -14.63 37.08
N ASP A 15 -13.89 -14.66 37.17
CA ASP A 15 -14.66 -15.89 37.40
C ASP A 15 -14.53 -16.88 36.23
N ILE A 16 -14.61 -16.36 35.00
CA ILE A 16 -14.38 -17.13 33.77
C ILE A 16 -12.96 -17.71 33.73
N PHE A 17 -11.96 -16.99 34.23
CA PHE A 17 -10.58 -17.48 34.33
C PHE A 17 -10.40 -18.56 35.39
N SER A 18 -11.06 -18.40 36.55
CA SER A 18 -10.91 -19.33 37.67
C SER A 18 -11.51 -20.70 37.38
N GLN A 19 -12.57 -20.75 36.56
CA GLN A 19 -13.30 -21.98 36.25
C GLN A 19 -13.11 -22.48 34.80
N GLY A 20 -12.52 -21.68 33.90
CA GLY A 20 -12.39 -21.99 32.47
C GLY A 20 -11.24 -22.94 32.09
N GLY A 21 -10.45 -23.39 33.07
CA GLY A 21 -9.33 -24.31 32.85
C GLY A 21 -8.16 -23.74 32.02
N ILE A 22 -7.13 -24.56 31.80
CA ILE A 22 -5.86 -24.15 31.20
C ILE A 22 -5.99 -23.60 29.77
N ILE A 23 -6.97 -24.08 29.00
CA ILE A 23 -7.19 -23.66 27.60
C ILE A 23 -7.58 -22.19 27.53
N THR A 24 -8.38 -21.72 28.49
CA THR A 24 -8.82 -20.31 28.54
C THR A 24 -7.62 -19.36 28.68
N TYR A 25 -6.62 -19.74 29.47
CA TYR A 25 -5.36 -18.97 29.58
C TYR A 25 -4.56 -18.96 28.26
N ILE A 26 -4.51 -20.08 27.54
CA ILE A 26 -3.82 -20.17 26.25
C ILE A 26 -4.50 -19.25 25.22
N ILE A 27 -5.84 -19.29 25.13
CA ILE A 27 -6.61 -18.44 24.23
C ILE A 27 -6.37 -16.96 24.54
N LEU A 28 -6.40 -16.57 25.82
CA LEU A 28 -6.13 -15.21 26.23
C LEU A 28 -4.72 -14.77 25.83
N PHE A 29 -3.71 -15.59 26.10
CA PHE A 29 -2.32 -15.25 25.79
C PHE A 29 -2.13 -15.02 24.29
N VAL A 30 -2.69 -15.91 23.47
CA VAL A 30 -2.66 -15.80 22.00
C VAL A 30 -3.41 -14.54 21.53
N GLY A 31 -4.56 -14.23 22.14
CA GLY A 31 -5.32 -13.01 21.85
C GLY A 31 -4.57 -11.72 22.19
N ILE A 32 -3.97 -11.64 23.39
CA ILE A 32 -3.14 -10.50 23.82
C ILE A 32 -1.94 -10.33 22.89
N TYR A 33 -1.25 -11.43 22.55
CA TYR A 33 -0.13 -11.40 21.62
C TYR A 33 -0.54 -10.87 20.24
N GLY A 34 -1.67 -11.33 19.69
CA GLY A 34 -2.23 -10.83 18.43
C GLY A 34 -2.58 -9.33 18.49
N LEU A 35 -3.12 -8.88 19.62
CA LEU A 35 -3.49 -7.48 19.85
C LEU A 35 -2.26 -6.57 19.93
N VAL A 36 -1.20 -6.99 20.63
CA VAL A 36 0.07 -6.25 20.70
C VAL A 36 0.71 -6.10 19.33
N ILE A 37 0.76 -7.17 18.52
CA ILE A 37 1.30 -7.09 17.15
C ILE A 37 0.46 -6.14 16.31
N SER A 38 -0.86 -6.21 16.42
CA SER A 38 -1.78 -5.35 15.68
C SER A 38 -1.59 -3.87 16.00
N ILE A 39 -1.51 -3.50 17.29
CA ILE A 39 -1.28 -2.11 17.71
C ILE A 39 0.06 -1.59 17.18
N ARG A 40 1.14 -2.37 17.33
CA ARG A 40 2.47 -2.01 16.80
C ARG A 40 2.42 -1.76 15.30
N LYS A 41 1.64 -2.57 14.57
CA LYS A 41 1.50 -2.45 13.12
C LYS A 41 0.72 -1.21 12.70
N ILE A 42 -0.39 -0.92 13.38
CA ILE A 42 -1.17 0.31 13.15
C ILE A 42 -0.31 1.55 13.39
N ALA A 43 0.47 1.56 14.49
CA ALA A 43 1.37 2.67 14.80
C ALA A 43 2.46 2.86 13.71
N TYR A 44 3.04 1.76 13.20
CA TYR A 44 4.00 1.78 12.11
C TYR A 44 3.39 2.35 10.82
N LEU A 45 2.24 1.83 10.38
CA LEU A 45 1.59 2.26 9.14
C LEU A 45 1.13 3.72 9.21
N ARG A 46 0.53 4.14 10.34
CA ARG A 46 0.13 5.54 10.54
C ARG A 46 1.32 6.50 10.54
N LYS A 47 2.50 6.07 11.00
CA LYS A 47 3.71 6.90 10.96
C LYS A 47 4.20 7.14 9.53
N ILE A 48 4.05 6.15 8.66
CA ILE A 48 4.48 6.23 7.26
C ILE A 48 3.49 7.04 6.42
N SER A 49 2.18 6.85 6.63
CA SER A 49 1.13 7.49 5.82
C SER A 49 0.94 8.99 6.10
N LYS A 50 1.63 9.56 7.12
CA LYS A 50 1.54 10.99 7.45
C LYS A 50 2.20 11.93 6.44
N VAL A 51 3.02 11.40 5.54
CA VAL A 51 3.71 12.20 4.53
C VAL A 51 2.93 12.09 3.22
N ASP A 52 2.37 13.21 2.77
CA ASP A 52 1.54 13.23 1.57
C ASP A 52 2.43 13.05 0.33
N THR A 53 2.09 12.05 -0.49
CA THR A 53 2.77 11.77 -1.76
C THR A 53 2.83 13.01 -2.64
N THR A 54 1.76 13.80 -2.62
CA THR A 54 1.61 15.02 -3.42
C THR A 54 2.61 16.10 -3.01
N GLU A 55 2.87 16.21 -1.71
CA GLU A 55 3.84 17.16 -1.16
C GLU A 55 5.28 16.76 -1.55
N ILE A 56 5.60 15.46 -1.48
CA ILE A 56 6.92 14.95 -1.91
C ILE A 56 7.14 15.25 -3.38
N PHE A 57 6.20 14.89 -4.26
CA PHE A 57 6.35 15.15 -5.69
C PHE A 57 6.46 16.64 -6.00
N GLY A 58 5.68 17.50 -5.34
CA GLY A 58 5.79 18.95 -5.47
C GLY A 58 7.18 19.47 -5.08
N VAL A 59 7.73 19.00 -3.95
CA VAL A 59 9.08 19.35 -3.48
C VAL A 59 10.15 18.84 -4.44
N VAL A 60 10.01 17.62 -4.97
CA VAL A 60 10.96 17.04 -5.93
C VAL A 60 10.99 17.86 -7.21
N THR A 61 9.83 18.12 -7.82
CA THR A 61 9.73 18.87 -9.08
C THR A 61 10.26 20.29 -8.92
N ALA A 62 9.87 20.99 -7.85
CA ALA A 62 10.36 22.35 -7.57
C ALA A 62 11.87 22.39 -7.27
N SER A 63 12.46 21.32 -6.76
CA SER A 63 13.91 21.23 -6.49
C SER A 63 14.69 20.84 -7.74
N MET A 64 14.11 20.01 -8.60
CA MET A 64 14.64 19.68 -9.92
C MET A 64 14.75 20.93 -10.81
N GLU A 65 13.75 21.82 -10.79
CA GLU A 65 13.77 23.08 -11.55
C GLU A 65 14.81 24.09 -11.03
N ARG A 66 15.07 24.11 -9.72
CA ARG A 66 15.98 25.09 -9.09
C ARG A 66 17.45 24.69 -9.12
N GLY A 67 17.75 23.40 -8.97
CA GLY A 67 19.13 22.92 -8.76
C GLY A 67 19.41 21.51 -9.27
N GLY A 68 18.49 20.92 -10.04
CA GLY A 68 18.64 19.58 -10.60
C GLY A 68 18.57 18.45 -9.57
N ALA A 69 19.05 17.27 -9.96
CA ALA A 69 18.90 16.03 -9.20
C ALA A 69 19.56 16.04 -7.81
N VAL A 70 20.65 16.80 -7.63
CA VAL A 70 21.39 16.88 -6.36
C VAL A 70 20.60 17.63 -5.29
N GLU A 71 19.95 18.74 -5.67
CA GLU A 71 19.10 19.50 -4.73
C GLU A 71 17.82 18.72 -4.41
N ALA A 72 17.23 18.05 -5.41
CA ALA A 72 16.09 17.16 -5.18
C ALA A 72 16.42 16.03 -4.19
N LEU A 73 17.59 15.37 -4.33
CA LEU A 73 18.06 14.34 -3.39
C LEU A 73 18.19 14.85 -1.96
N LYS A 74 18.68 16.08 -1.77
CA LYS A 74 18.87 16.69 -0.46
C LYS A 74 17.53 16.91 0.26
N GLN A 75 16.52 17.38 -0.46
CA GLN A 75 15.18 17.62 0.09
C GLN A 75 14.44 16.31 0.38
N ILE A 76 14.59 15.31 -0.50
CA ILE A 76 13.91 14.00 -0.38
C ILE A 76 14.42 13.18 0.81
N ASN A 77 15.72 13.26 1.13
CA ASN A 77 16.31 12.54 2.27
C ASN A 77 15.69 12.93 3.64
N GLY A 78 15.00 14.06 3.74
CA GLY A 78 14.24 14.43 4.94
C GLY A 78 13.02 13.55 5.20
N PHE A 79 12.45 12.94 4.16
CA PHE A 79 11.24 12.13 4.25
C PHE A 79 11.60 10.66 4.48
N LYS A 80 11.00 10.04 5.52
CA LYS A 80 11.19 8.63 5.86
C LYS A 80 10.00 7.79 5.43
N ASN A 81 9.65 7.82 4.15
CA ASN A 81 8.55 7.05 3.59
C ASN A 81 9.01 6.18 2.39
N PRO A 82 8.23 5.16 2.00
CA PRO A 82 8.48 4.32 0.83
C PRO A 82 8.81 5.11 -0.45
N ILE A 83 8.00 6.15 -0.69
CA ILE A 83 8.03 6.93 -1.93
C ILE A 83 9.30 7.77 -2.03
N SER A 84 9.73 8.42 -0.94
CA SER A 84 10.99 9.16 -0.92
C SER A 84 12.18 8.26 -1.24
N LYS A 85 12.17 7.02 -0.73
CA LYS A 85 13.23 6.06 -1.00
C LYS A 85 13.30 5.66 -2.47
N ILE A 86 12.15 5.37 -3.08
CA ILE A 86 12.05 5.06 -4.52
C ILE A 86 12.56 6.24 -5.36
N ILE A 87 12.09 7.46 -5.08
CA ILE A 87 12.50 8.65 -5.85
C ILE A 87 14.00 8.95 -5.64
N SER A 88 14.51 8.79 -4.42
CA SER A 88 15.94 9.03 -4.13
C SER A 88 16.84 8.07 -4.91
N GLU A 89 16.49 6.79 -5.01
CA GLU A 89 17.31 5.83 -5.75
C GLU A 89 17.23 6.07 -7.25
N THR A 90 16.03 6.42 -7.74
CA THR A 90 15.79 6.85 -9.13
C THR A 90 16.70 8.03 -9.52
N LEU A 91 16.78 9.04 -8.65
CA LEU A 91 17.60 10.22 -8.89
C LEU A 91 19.11 9.92 -8.88
N LYS A 92 19.55 8.88 -8.16
CA LYS A 92 20.97 8.46 -8.10
C LYS A 92 21.42 7.72 -9.36
N ILE A 93 20.59 6.80 -9.87
CA ILE A 93 20.90 6.00 -11.06
C ILE A 93 20.99 6.91 -12.30
N GLY A 94 20.17 7.97 -12.32
CA GLY A 94 20.18 8.96 -13.39
C GLY A 94 19.53 8.45 -14.68
N TYR A 95 19.05 9.38 -15.49
CA TYR A 95 18.25 9.14 -16.70
C TYR A 95 18.95 8.35 -17.83
N LYS A 96 20.17 7.83 -17.64
CA LYS A 96 20.98 7.24 -18.72
C LYS A 96 20.53 5.84 -19.12
N ASN A 97 19.95 5.06 -18.21
CA ASN A 97 19.50 3.70 -18.50
C ASN A 97 18.11 3.47 -17.91
N LYS A 98 17.08 3.63 -18.75
CA LYS A 98 15.67 3.52 -18.33
C LYS A 98 15.37 2.15 -17.71
N THR A 99 15.90 1.09 -18.29
CA THR A 99 15.67 -0.29 -17.83
C THR A 99 16.23 -0.52 -16.43
N GLU A 100 17.42 0.00 -16.14
CA GLU A 100 18.06 -0.12 -14.82
C GLU A 100 17.33 0.68 -13.73
N VAL A 101 16.72 1.82 -14.11
CA VAL A 101 15.84 2.58 -13.23
C VAL A 101 14.55 1.82 -12.93
N GLU A 102 13.90 1.26 -13.95
CA GLU A 102 12.66 0.48 -13.78
C GLU A 102 12.88 -0.76 -12.91
N GLU A 103 13.95 -1.52 -13.15
CA GLU A 103 14.33 -2.70 -12.35
C GLU A 103 14.62 -2.32 -10.89
N SER A 104 15.34 -1.22 -10.66
CA SER A 104 15.65 -0.76 -9.31
C SER A 104 14.41 -0.27 -8.56
N MET A 105 13.49 0.42 -9.24
CA MET A 105 12.20 0.83 -8.66
C MET A 105 11.37 -0.39 -8.26
N GLU A 106 11.28 -1.41 -9.11
CA GLU A 106 10.53 -2.64 -8.84
C GLU A 106 11.11 -3.39 -7.63
N GLN A 107 12.44 -3.49 -7.54
CA GLN A 107 13.10 -4.10 -6.38
C GLN A 107 12.77 -3.38 -5.07
N ILE A 108 12.81 -2.04 -5.06
CA ILE A 108 12.46 -1.24 -3.87
C ILE A 108 10.99 -1.42 -3.52
N PHE A 109 10.10 -1.42 -4.52
CA PHE A 109 8.68 -1.67 -4.33
C PHE A 109 8.44 -3.01 -3.62
N ILE A 110 9.02 -4.10 -4.13
CA ILE A 110 8.88 -5.44 -3.55
C ILE A 110 9.37 -5.45 -2.10
N VAL A 111 10.54 -4.86 -1.81
CA VAL A 111 11.11 -4.81 -0.47
C VAL A 111 10.22 -4.03 0.49
N GLU A 112 9.62 -2.94 0.04
CA GLU A 112 8.80 -2.08 0.90
C GLU A 112 7.41 -2.68 1.16
N VAL A 113 6.80 -3.29 0.14
CA VAL A 113 5.59 -4.12 0.29
C VAL A 113 5.83 -5.27 1.26
N ALA A 114 6.98 -5.95 1.18
CA ALA A 114 7.33 -7.02 2.11
C ALA A 114 7.43 -6.53 3.57
N LYS A 115 7.98 -5.33 3.82
CA LYS A 115 7.99 -4.73 5.17
C LYS A 115 6.59 -4.35 5.65
N MET A 116 5.77 -3.79 4.77
CA MET A 116 4.39 -3.41 5.10
C MET A 116 3.51 -4.64 5.37
N THR A 117 3.74 -5.77 4.70
CA THR A 117 2.97 -7.01 4.92
C THR A 117 3.54 -7.89 6.04
N LYS A 118 4.79 -7.69 6.47
CA LYS A 118 5.42 -8.47 7.55
C LYS A 118 4.58 -8.50 8.83
N GLY A 119 4.29 -9.71 9.31
CA GLY A 119 3.51 -9.98 10.54
C GLY A 119 1.98 -9.96 10.35
N LEU A 120 1.48 -9.56 9.18
CA LEU A 120 0.05 -9.59 8.87
C LEU A 120 -0.49 -11.03 8.85
N SER A 121 0.28 -11.98 8.29
CA SER A 121 -0.11 -13.39 8.28
C SER A 121 -0.24 -13.95 9.70
N THR A 122 0.63 -13.55 10.62
CA THR A 122 0.56 -13.96 12.03
C THR A 122 -0.73 -13.50 12.68
N ILE A 123 -1.15 -12.24 12.46
CA ILE A 123 -2.42 -11.73 12.98
C ILE A 123 -3.58 -12.54 12.39
N LYS A 124 -3.58 -12.77 11.07
CA LYS A 124 -4.60 -13.58 10.38
C LYS A 124 -4.72 -14.98 11.00
N THR A 125 -3.60 -15.67 11.14
CA THR A 125 -3.56 -17.01 11.72
C THR A 125 -4.10 -17.02 13.14
N ILE A 126 -3.76 -16.02 13.97
CA ILE A 126 -4.28 -15.92 15.34
C ILE A 126 -5.80 -15.74 15.34
N THR A 127 -6.32 -14.85 14.49
CA THR A 127 -7.76 -14.61 14.35
C THR A 127 -8.52 -15.86 13.94
N GLU A 128 -7.98 -16.63 13.00
CA GLU A 128 -8.59 -17.88 12.51
C GLU A 128 -8.42 -19.05 13.50
N LEU A 129 -7.31 -19.09 14.25
CA LEU A 129 -7.01 -20.18 15.17
C LEU A 129 -7.72 -20.04 16.52
N ALA A 130 -8.01 -18.82 16.98
CA ALA A 130 -8.64 -18.59 18.28
C ALA A 130 -10.00 -19.33 18.47
N PRO A 131 -10.93 -19.34 17.48
CA PRO A 131 -12.15 -20.14 17.57
C PRO A 131 -11.88 -21.64 17.63
N PHE A 132 -10.86 -22.13 16.91
CA PHE A 132 -10.50 -23.55 16.94
C PHE A 132 -9.90 -23.96 18.29
N LEU A 133 -9.15 -23.08 18.95
CA LEU A 133 -8.71 -23.31 20.34
C LEU A 133 -9.92 -23.39 21.30
N GLY A 134 -10.94 -22.54 21.09
CA GLY A 134 -12.20 -22.62 21.82
C GLY A 134 -12.93 -23.95 21.62
N LEU A 135 -12.96 -24.45 20.38
CA LEU A 135 -13.51 -25.77 20.02
C LEU A 135 -12.74 -26.92 20.69
N ILE A 136 -11.42 -26.85 20.80
CA ILE A 136 -10.65 -27.84 21.57
C ILE A 136 -11.09 -27.82 23.04
N GLY A 137 -11.32 -26.64 23.60
CA GLY A 137 -11.85 -26.49 24.95
C GLY A 137 -13.22 -27.14 25.16
N THR A 138 -14.12 -27.08 24.17
CA THR A 138 -15.41 -27.77 24.25
C THR A 138 -15.25 -29.28 24.30
N VAL A 139 -14.38 -29.83 23.46
CA VAL A 139 -14.12 -31.27 23.41
C VAL A 139 -13.58 -31.74 24.76
N ILE A 140 -12.68 -30.98 25.39
CA ILE A 140 -12.14 -31.32 26.71
C ILE A 140 -13.22 -31.20 27.80
N GLY A 141 -14.02 -30.14 27.81
CA GLY A 141 -15.08 -29.97 28.82
C GLY A 141 -16.17 -31.04 28.72
N ILE A 142 -16.56 -31.43 27.49
CA ILE A 142 -17.47 -32.55 27.25
C ILE A 142 -16.84 -33.86 27.72
N TRP A 143 -15.55 -34.09 27.44
CA TRP A 143 -14.84 -35.28 27.92
C TRP A 143 -14.79 -35.36 29.46
N MET A 144 -14.54 -34.23 30.14
CA MET A 144 -14.60 -34.15 31.61
C MET A 144 -16.00 -34.50 32.13
N THR A 145 -17.04 -33.97 31.48
CA THR A 145 -18.44 -34.24 31.84
C THR A 145 -18.78 -35.73 31.74
N PHE A 146 -18.42 -36.38 30.63
CA PHE A 146 -18.65 -37.82 30.46
C PHE A 146 -17.82 -38.69 31.40
N LYS A 147 -16.61 -38.25 31.75
CA LYS A 147 -15.78 -38.94 32.74
C LYS A 147 -16.46 -38.95 34.12
N SER A 148 -17.09 -37.84 34.50
CA SER A 148 -17.81 -37.69 35.77
C SER A 148 -19.14 -38.47 35.81
N LEU A 149 -19.63 -38.99 34.68
CA LEU A 149 -20.79 -39.90 34.61
C LEU A 149 -20.45 -41.38 34.85
N GLY A 150 -19.17 -41.72 35.03
CA GLY A 150 -18.69 -43.09 35.20
C GLY A 150 -19.06 -43.74 36.54
N VAL A 151 -18.14 -44.53 37.09
CA VAL A 151 -18.42 -45.43 38.23
C VAL A 151 -18.91 -44.72 39.50
N ASN A 152 -18.61 -43.42 39.68
CA ASN A 152 -19.16 -42.58 40.75
C ASN A 152 -19.64 -41.24 40.17
N PRO A 153 -20.95 -41.08 39.92
CA PRO A 153 -21.50 -39.85 39.38
C PRO A 153 -21.31 -38.66 40.33
N ASP A 154 -20.67 -37.59 39.83
CA ASP A 154 -20.51 -36.32 40.54
C ASP A 154 -21.10 -35.18 39.71
N SER A 155 -22.26 -34.67 40.14
CA SER A 155 -22.98 -33.59 39.45
C SER A 155 -22.23 -32.26 39.47
N ALA A 156 -21.40 -32.00 40.49
CA ALA A 156 -20.61 -30.77 40.55
C ALA A 156 -19.49 -30.80 39.50
N ALA A 157 -18.76 -31.92 39.41
CA ALA A 157 -17.72 -32.10 38.41
C ALA A 157 -18.27 -32.12 36.98
N MET A 158 -19.50 -32.62 36.78
CA MET A 158 -20.19 -32.52 35.48
C MET A 158 -20.49 -31.06 35.10
N ALA A 159 -21.02 -30.27 36.05
CA ALA A 159 -21.31 -28.85 35.81
C ALA A 159 -20.04 -28.06 35.49
N GLU A 160 -18.92 -28.38 36.15
CA GLU A 160 -17.61 -27.78 35.86
C GLU A 160 -17.16 -28.07 34.41
N GLY A 161 -17.26 -29.32 33.95
CA GLY A 161 -16.91 -29.68 32.57
C GLY A 161 -17.74 -28.93 31.52
N ILE A 162 -19.04 -28.76 31.78
CA ILE A 162 -19.94 -27.97 30.90
C ILE A 162 -19.54 -26.49 30.93
N TYR A 163 -19.24 -25.95 32.10
CA TYR A 163 -18.81 -24.56 32.24
C TYR A 163 -17.52 -24.29 31.46
N VAL A 164 -16.51 -25.17 31.59
CA VAL A 164 -15.26 -25.08 30.83
C VAL A 164 -15.55 -25.04 29.33
N ALA A 165 -16.38 -25.95 28.81
CA ALA A 165 -16.71 -26.01 27.38
C ALA A 165 -17.34 -24.72 26.85
N LEU A 166 -18.31 -24.16 27.59
CA LEU A 166 -19.00 -22.93 27.18
C LEU A 166 -18.05 -21.74 27.22
N THR A 167 -17.32 -21.61 28.32
CA THR A 167 -16.35 -20.53 28.56
C THR A 167 -15.26 -20.47 27.49
N THR A 168 -14.65 -21.60 27.14
CA THR A 168 -13.57 -21.63 26.14
C THR A 168 -14.07 -21.22 24.76
N THR A 169 -15.32 -21.57 24.42
CA THR A 169 -15.95 -21.18 23.14
C THR A 169 -16.16 -19.68 23.07
N ILE A 170 -16.75 -19.11 24.13
CA ILE A 170 -17.03 -17.68 24.21
C ILE A 170 -15.71 -16.90 24.09
N MET A 171 -14.68 -17.33 24.81
CA MET A 171 -13.36 -16.69 24.77
C MET A 171 -12.69 -16.78 23.39
N GLY A 172 -12.73 -17.96 22.74
CA GLY A 172 -12.18 -18.14 21.39
C GLY A 172 -12.86 -17.25 20.35
N LEU A 173 -14.19 -17.14 20.43
CA LEU A 173 -14.97 -16.25 19.57
C LEU A 173 -14.72 -14.77 19.87
N LEU A 174 -14.64 -14.40 21.15
CA LEU A 174 -14.38 -13.01 21.57
C LEU A 174 -13.05 -12.50 21.00
N VAL A 175 -11.99 -13.30 21.10
CA VAL A 175 -10.68 -12.95 20.52
C VAL A 175 -10.78 -12.75 19.02
N ALA A 176 -11.46 -13.65 18.29
CA ALA A 176 -11.63 -13.54 16.85
C ALA A 176 -12.45 -12.30 16.45
N ILE A 177 -13.55 -12.03 17.15
CA ILE A 177 -14.43 -10.88 16.91
C ILE A 177 -13.67 -9.55 17.08
N ILE A 178 -12.73 -9.47 18.03
CA ILE A 178 -11.92 -8.27 18.25
C ILE A 178 -10.81 -8.16 17.19
N LEU A 179 -10.09 -9.25 16.90
CA LEU A 179 -8.93 -9.20 16.02
C LEU A 179 -9.28 -9.12 14.53
N LEU A 180 -10.41 -9.68 14.10
CA LEU A 180 -10.82 -9.66 12.70
C LEU A 180 -11.00 -8.25 12.11
N PRO A 181 -11.78 -7.33 12.70
CA PRO A 181 -11.92 -5.97 12.16
C PRO A 181 -10.59 -5.20 12.21
N ILE A 182 -9.75 -5.47 13.21
CA ILE A 182 -8.41 -4.88 13.30
C ILE A 182 -7.51 -5.37 12.15
N TYR A 183 -7.54 -6.67 11.87
CA TYR A 183 -6.83 -7.27 10.74
C TYR A 183 -7.28 -6.65 9.41
N THR A 184 -8.59 -6.55 9.17
CA THR A 184 -9.13 -5.95 7.95
C THR A 184 -8.72 -4.49 7.82
N TYR A 185 -8.79 -3.72 8.90
CA TYR A 185 -8.36 -2.32 8.89
C TYR A 185 -6.86 -2.17 8.56
N ILE A 186 -6.00 -3.04 9.09
CA ILE A 186 -4.57 -3.05 8.75
C ILE A 186 -4.37 -3.41 7.27
N GLN A 187 -5.13 -4.37 6.75
CA GLN A 187 -5.07 -4.75 5.34
C GLN A 187 -5.45 -3.58 4.43
N ASP A 188 -6.54 -2.87 4.74
CA ASP A 188 -6.98 -1.69 3.98
C ASP A 188 -5.94 -0.57 4.00
N LEU A 189 -5.31 -0.32 5.16
CA LEU A 189 -4.23 0.65 5.27
C LEU A 189 -3.01 0.29 4.40
N ILE A 190 -2.66 -1.00 4.32
CA ILE A 190 -1.56 -1.46 3.47
C ILE A 190 -1.93 -1.29 2.00
N SER A 191 -3.13 -1.70 1.59
CA SER A 191 -3.61 -1.56 0.21
C SER A 191 -3.61 -0.09 -0.23
N ALA A 192 -4.13 0.81 0.60
CA ALA A 192 -4.14 2.25 0.29
C ALA A 192 -2.72 2.82 0.13
N GLU A 193 -1.75 2.35 0.90
CA GLU A 193 -0.36 2.79 0.76
C GLU A 193 0.32 2.16 -0.47
N MET A 194 -0.01 0.90 -0.82
CA MET A 194 0.45 0.26 -2.05
C MET A 194 -0.06 1.00 -3.29
N ASP A 195 -1.34 1.39 -3.31
CA ASP A 195 -1.93 2.14 -4.42
C ASP A 195 -1.20 3.46 -4.64
N LYS A 196 -0.84 4.19 -3.57
CA LYS A 196 -0.05 5.43 -3.67
C LYS A 196 1.33 5.18 -4.28
N ILE A 197 2.00 4.10 -3.90
CA ILE A 197 3.33 3.76 -4.43
C ILE A 197 3.23 3.32 -5.90
N GLU A 198 2.22 2.54 -6.26
CA GLU A 198 1.98 2.14 -7.65
C GLU A 198 1.68 3.36 -8.53
N LEU A 199 0.83 4.28 -8.05
CA LEU A 199 0.56 5.55 -8.74
C LEU A 199 1.83 6.39 -8.88
N ALA A 200 2.66 6.49 -7.83
CA ALA A 200 3.95 7.17 -7.89
C ALA A 200 4.88 6.57 -8.95
N THR A 201 4.95 5.24 -9.00
CA THR A 201 5.77 4.48 -9.97
C THR A 201 5.26 4.70 -11.40
N LYS A 202 3.94 4.70 -11.62
CA LYS A 202 3.32 5.00 -12.92
C LYS A 202 3.58 6.45 -13.36
N MET A 203 3.50 7.41 -12.44
CA MET A 203 3.80 8.82 -12.72
C MET A 203 5.28 9.04 -13.04
N THR A 204 6.20 8.30 -12.39
CA THR A 204 7.63 8.32 -12.77
C THR A 204 7.92 7.64 -14.10
N ASN A 205 7.05 6.74 -14.58
CA ASN A 205 7.18 6.10 -15.90
C ASN A 205 6.55 6.91 -17.05
N TRP A 206 6.13 8.16 -16.84
CA TRP A 206 5.77 9.07 -17.93
C TRP A 206 7.00 9.47 -18.75
N GLY A 207 7.43 8.56 -19.62
CA GLY A 207 8.58 8.75 -20.50
C GLY A 207 8.34 9.76 -21.63
N PHE A 208 7.07 10.03 -22.00
CA PHE A 208 6.74 10.93 -23.12
C PHE A 208 5.28 11.41 -23.10
N ALA A 209 5.08 12.71 -23.33
CA ALA A 209 3.80 13.30 -23.73
C ALA A 209 3.60 13.09 -25.23
N VAL A 210 2.34 12.95 -25.68
CA VAL A 210 2.00 12.77 -27.09
C VAL A 210 1.11 13.90 -27.56
N VAL A 211 1.58 14.63 -28.56
CA VAL A 211 0.84 15.71 -29.20
C VAL A 211 0.59 15.38 -30.66
N LYS A 212 -0.62 15.69 -31.14
CA LYS A 212 -0.95 15.74 -32.56
C LYS A 212 -0.88 17.18 -33.03
N VAL A 213 -0.17 17.39 -34.13
CA VAL A 213 0.07 18.69 -34.74
C VAL A 213 -0.48 18.68 -36.16
N ARG A 214 -1.09 19.80 -36.56
CA ARG A 214 -1.44 20.13 -37.93
C ARG A 214 -0.45 21.16 -38.47
N VAL A 215 0.13 20.86 -39.63
CA VAL A 215 1.06 21.74 -40.36
C VAL A 215 0.48 22.04 -41.75
N ASP A 216 0.35 23.31 -42.13
CA ASP A 216 -0.36 23.72 -43.35
C ASP A 216 0.43 23.47 -44.65
N SER A 217 1.76 23.53 -44.60
CA SER A 217 2.64 23.34 -45.77
C SER A 217 4.01 22.75 -45.38
N ASN A 218 4.73 22.16 -46.33
CA ASN A 218 6.09 21.63 -46.11
C ASN A 218 6.22 20.62 -44.94
N VAL A 219 5.32 19.63 -44.93
CA VAL A 219 5.20 18.60 -43.87
C VAL A 219 6.49 17.80 -43.67
N GLU A 220 7.25 17.56 -44.75
CA GLU A 220 8.53 16.84 -44.69
C GLU A 220 9.59 17.62 -43.90
N CYS A 221 9.69 18.94 -44.09
CA CYS A 221 10.58 19.80 -43.30
C CYS A 221 10.22 19.76 -41.81
N ALA A 222 8.93 19.85 -41.48
CA ALA A 222 8.46 19.81 -40.10
C ALA A 222 8.78 18.46 -39.43
N LEU A 223 8.62 17.35 -40.16
CA LEU A 223 8.97 16.03 -39.66
C LEU A 223 10.48 15.91 -39.36
N GLU A 224 11.34 16.35 -40.27
CA GLU A 224 12.79 16.34 -40.05
C GLU A 224 13.24 17.26 -38.90
N ALA A 225 12.65 18.45 -38.80
CA ALA A 225 12.96 19.42 -37.75
C ALA A 225 12.63 18.85 -36.36
N LEU A 226 11.50 18.16 -36.23
CA LEU A 226 11.08 17.51 -34.99
C LEU A 226 11.92 16.26 -34.67
N GLN A 227 12.34 15.49 -35.68
CA GLN A 227 13.25 14.34 -35.46
C GLN A 227 14.62 14.77 -34.92
N LYS A 228 15.09 15.96 -35.32
CA LYS A 228 16.39 16.52 -34.90
C LYS A 228 16.28 17.35 -33.62
N ALA A 229 15.10 17.52 -33.05
CA ALA A 229 14.88 18.35 -31.87
C ALA A 229 15.19 17.62 -30.55
N GLU A 230 15.91 18.29 -29.67
CA GLU A 230 16.30 17.73 -28.36
C GLU A 230 15.07 17.61 -27.45
N GLY A 231 14.74 16.38 -27.04
CA GLY A 231 13.56 16.09 -26.22
C GLY A 231 12.43 15.37 -26.97
N VAL A 232 12.49 15.29 -28.31
CA VAL A 232 11.56 14.45 -29.10
C VAL A 232 12.02 13.00 -29.08
N VAL A 233 11.11 12.09 -28.74
CA VAL A 233 11.33 10.63 -28.65
C VAL A 233 10.93 9.93 -29.95
N ASN A 234 9.81 10.32 -30.56
CA ASN A 234 9.34 9.73 -31.81
C ASN A 234 8.39 10.68 -32.57
N THR A 235 8.49 10.71 -33.89
CA THR A 235 7.58 11.45 -34.78
C THR A 235 7.08 10.56 -35.90
N ARG A 236 5.78 10.56 -36.18
CA ARG A 236 5.18 9.81 -37.31
C ARG A 236 4.12 10.62 -38.01
N LEU A 237 4.00 10.42 -39.33
CA LEU A 237 2.88 10.91 -40.12
C LEU A 237 1.61 10.11 -39.79
N ILE A 238 0.48 10.80 -39.73
CA ILE A 238 -0.83 10.19 -39.50
C ILE A 238 -1.83 10.76 -40.49
N SER A 239 -2.71 9.90 -41.00
CA SER A 239 -3.88 10.29 -41.79
C SER A 239 -5.09 10.53 -40.89
N ASP A 240 -5.08 11.62 -40.11
CA ASP A 240 -6.20 12.07 -39.28
C ASP A 240 -6.83 13.32 -39.94
N PRO A 241 -8.18 13.47 -40.01
CA PRO A 241 -8.80 14.67 -40.57
C PRO A 241 -8.33 15.97 -39.91
N TYR A 242 -7.88 15.91 -38.66
CA TYR A 242 -7.52 17.08 -37.85
C TYR A 242 -6.02 17.24 -37.59
N ALA A 243 -5.17 16.28 -37.96
CA ALA A 243 -3.73 16.34 -37.72
C ALA A 243 -2.94 15.54 -38.75
N ASN A 244 -1.72 15.98 -39.07
CA ASN A 244 -0.85 15.30 -40.03
C ASN A 244 0.42 14.72 -39.38
N ILE A 245 0.81 15.19 -38.19
CA ILE A 245 2.01 14.72 -37.48
C ILE A 245 1.64 14.35 -36.04
N LYS A 246 2.17 13.22 -35.56
CA LYS A 246 2.16 12.86 -34.13
C LYS A 246 3.57 12.87 -33.57
N VAL A 247 3.75 13.59 -32.47
CA VAL A 247 5.02 13.81 -31.79
C VAL A 247 4.93 13.22 -30.40
N SER A 248 5.88 12.38 -30.03
CA SER A 248 6.09 11.89 -28.67
C SER A 248 7.35 12.56 -28.14
N PHE A 249 7.27 13.27 -27.02
CA PHE A 249 8.36 14.08 -26.49
C PHE A 249 8.42 14.01 -24.96
N LYS A 250 9.59 14.27 -24.37
CA LYS A 250 9.77 14.22 -22.91
C LYS A 250 8.96 15.33 -22.22
N PRO A 251 8.36 15.09 -21.03
CA PRO A 251 7.57 16.09 -20.31
C PRO A 251 8.31 17.41 -20.01
N SER A 252 9.64 17.41 -19.99
CA SER A 252 10.49 18.59 -19.83
C SER A 252 10.45 19.58 -21.00
N MET A 253 9.87 19.19 -22.15
CA MET A 253 9.87 19.94 -23.40
C MET A 253 8.57 20.76 -23.61
N LEU A 254 7.94 21.22 -22.51
CA LEU A 254 6.60 21.86 -22.45
C LEU A 254 6.19 22.68 -23.70
N ASP A 255 4.93 22.51 -24.08
CA ASP A 255 4.22 22.75 -25.35
C ASP A 255 4.54 23.99 -26.21
N LYS A 256 5.28 24.98 -25.70
CA LYS A 256 5.76 26.12 -26.50
C LYS A 256 6.94 25.77 -27.40
N SER A 257 7.64 24.67 -27.14
CA SER A 257 8.82 24.27 -27.94
C SER A 257 8.44 23.76 -29.34
N ILE A 258 7.40 22.94 -29.47
CA ILE A 258 7.11 22.19 -30.71
C ILE A 258 6.68 23.13 -31.85
N SER A 259 5.69 24.01 -31.59
CA SER A 259 5.25 24.97 -32.61
C SER A 259 6.35 25.97 -32.97
N ASN A 260 7.18 26.40 -32.00
CA ASN A 260 8.29 27.31 -32.26
C ASN A 260 9.41 26.65 -33.08
N ILE A 261 9.75 25.37 -32.82
CA ILE A 261 10.75 24.63 -33.61
C ILE A 261 10.32 24.54 -35.08
N ILE A 262 9.04 24.27 -35.34
CA ILE A 262 8.50 24.19 -36.70
C ILE A 262 8.53 25.57 -37.38
N LEU A 263 8.17 26.61 -36.64
CA LEU A 263 8.17 27.99 -37.15
C LEU A 263 9.59 28.50 -37.44
N GLU A 264 10.55 28.27 -36.54
CA GLU A 264 11.95 28.72 -36.71
C GLU A 264 12.69 27.98 -37.82
N LYS A 265 12.48 26.66 -37.97
CA LYS A 265 13.25 25.85 -38.93
C LYS A 265 12.62 25.77 -40.32
N CYS A 266 11.29 25.86 -40.40
CA CYS A 266 10.57 25.68 -41.66
C CYS A 266 9.75 26.91 -42.08
N ASN A 267 9.63 27.94 -41.23
CA ASN A 267 8.80 29.13 -41.46
C ASN A 267 7.32 28.78 -41.75
N VAL A 268 6.81 27.75 -41.08
CA VAL A 268 5.43 27.27 -41.21
C VAL A 268 4.73 27.31 -39.85
N ASN A 269 3.46 27.71 -39.85
CA ASN A 269 2.62 27.65 -38.66
C ASN A 269 2.19 26.20 -38.37
N ALA A 270 2.22 25.85 -37.08
CA ALA A 270 1.85 24.54 -36.58
C ALA A 270 0.82 24.70 -35.46
N GLU A 271 -0.36 24.12 -35.66
CA GLU A 271 -1.47 24.15 -34.71
C GLU A 271 -1.53 22.81 -33.96
N ILE A 272 -1.58 22.88 -32.62
CA ILE A 272 -1.70 21.70 -31.77
C ILE A 272 -3.19 21.35 -31.66
N THR A 273 -3.61 20.28 -32.32
CA THR A 273 -5.02 19.85 -32.33
C THR A 273 -5.39 18.93 -31.16
N GLU A 274 -4.43 18.21 -30.59
CA GLU A 274 -4.68 17.33 -29.44
C GLU A 274 -3.39 17.13 -28.61
N SER A 275 -3.44 17.43 -27.31
CA SER A 275 -2.35 17.11 -26.36
C SER A 275 -2.85 16.08 -25.35
N LYS A 276 -2.24 14.88 -25.35
CA LYS A 276 -2.56 13.80 -24.43
C LYS A 276 -1.29 13.25 -23.80
N LEU A 277 -1.26 13.24 -22.47
CA LEU A 277 -0.26 12.51 -21.71
C LEU A 277 -0.54 11.01 -21.91
N LYS A 278 0.41 10.27 -22.47
CA LYS A 278 0.31 8.82 -22.63
C LYS A 278 1.12 8.12 -21.54
N GLN A 279 0.45 7.19 -20.87
CA GLN A 279 1.07 6.18 -20.01
C GLN A 279 1.85 5.17 -20.85
#